data_AF-A0A8W8MI21-F1
#
_entry.id   AF-A0A8W8MI21-F1
#
_cell.length_a   1.000
_cell.length_b   1.000
_cell.length_c   1.000
_cell.angle_alpha   90.00
_cell.angle_beta   90.00
_cell.angle_gamma   90.00
#
_symmetry.space_group_name_H-M   'P 1'
#
loop_
_entity.id
_entity.type
_entity.pdbx_description
1 polymer ?
#
loop_
_entity_poly.entity_id
_entity_poly.type
_entity_poly.pdbx_seq_one_letter_code
_entity_poly.pdbx_strand_id
1 'polypeptide(L)'
;MSIIVEENLITLRPPLVKFKSHLYYEEKDHVAETEKSLKPLIGSQMIMYKNGSSQGIAYEDVFEGVYYPAVSLYKNTKVTMNFGPDFKCPPQGLKDFRPMSDAASQTMVEYALADIIYHVENEGKLPEF
;
A
#
# COMPACT_ATOMS: atom_id res chain seq x y z
N MET A 1 -9.87 -9.80 -0.77
CA MET A 1 -8.80 -8.98 -1.39
C MET A 1 -7.63 -9.92 -1.61
N SER A 2 -7.62 -10.61 -2.75
CA SER A 2 -6.48 -11.42 -3.15
C SER A 2 -5.45 -10.44 -3.68
N ILE A 3 -4.31 -10.35 -3.01
CA ILE A 3 -3.16 -9.65 -3.56
C ILE A 3 -2.69 -10.54 -4.70
N ILE A 4 -3.05 -10.17 -5.93
CA ILE A 4 -2.34 -10.67 -7.09
C ILE A 4 -0.95 -10.09 -6.93
N VAL A 5 -0.02 -10.92 -6.48
CA VAL A 5 1.40 -10.61 -6.51
C VAL A 5 1.75 -10.63 -7.99
N GLU A 6 1.61 -9.50 -8.67
CA GLU A 6 2.23 -9.34 -9.99
C GLU A 6 3.71 -9.65 -9.82
N GLU A 7 4.18 -10.65 -10.58
CA GLU A 7 5.53 -11.26 -10.54
C GLU A 7 6.69 -10.27 -10.79
N ASN A 8 6.44 -8.96 -10.88
CA ASN A 8 7.44 -7.95 -11.19
C ASN A 8 7.53 -6.78 -10.20
N LEU A 9 6.81 -6.83 -9.06
CA LEU A 9 6.87 -5.77 -8.04
C LEU A 9 7.74 -6.11 -6.82
N ILE A 10 8.74 -7.00 -6.98
CA ILE A 10 9.85 -7.05 -6.03
C ILE A 10 10.70 -5.81 -6.32
N THR A 11 10.41 -4.70 -5.63
CA THR A 11 11.21 -3.48 -5.72
C THR A 11 12.64 -3.81 -5.28
N LEU A 12 13.51 -4.07 -6.27
CA LEU A 12 14.94 -4.32 -6.06
C LEU A 12 15.52 -3.05 -5.42
N ARG A 13 15.80 -3.08 -4.10
CA ARG A 13 16.14 -1.85 -3.35
C ARG A 13 17.35 -1.14 -3.97
N PRO A 14 17.19 0.09 -4.51
CA PRO A 14 18.26 0.84 -5.15
C PRO A 14 19.25 1.43 -4.13
N PRO A 15 20.34 2.10 -4.58
CA PRO A 15 21.48 2.41 -3.72
C PRO A 15 21.13 3.32 -2.55
N LEU A 16 21.76 3.06 -1.41
CA LEU A 16 21.67 3.88 -0.20
C LEU A 16 22.23 5.28 -0.47
N VAL A 17 21.40 6.31 -0.25
CA VAL A 17 21.83 7.71 -0.31
C VAL A 17 22.05 8.24 1.09
N LYS A 18 23.22 8.86 1.33
CA LYS A 18 23.52 9.56 2.59
C LYS A 18 23.05 11.01 2.50
N PHE A 19 22.07 11.38 3.33
CA PHE A 19 21.57 12.75 3.43
C PHE A 19 21.48 13.18 4.89
N LYS A 20 22.06 14.34 5.23
CA LYS A 20 22.11 14.88 6.61
C LYS A 20 22.49 13.83 7.66
N SER A 21 23.52 13.04 7.39
CA SER A 21 24.03 11.97 8.26
C SER A 21 23.09 10.77 8.48
N HIS A 22 22.02 10.65 7.71
CA HIS A 22 21.11 9.50 7.71
C HIS A 22 21.17 8.80 6.35
N LEU A 23 20.84 7.50 6.32
CA LEU A 23 20.79 6.69 5.12
C LEU A 23 19.34 6.51 4.69
N TYR A 24 19.08 6.64 3.38
CA TYR A 24 17.76 6.50 2.78
C TYR A 24 17.84 5.59 1.57
N TYR A 25 16.76 4.84 1.32
CA TYR A 25 16.53 4.17 0.05
C TYR A 25 15.82 5.15 -0.90
N GLU A 26 16.20 5.13 -2.17
CA GLU A 26 15.52 5.87 -3.22
C GLU A 26 14.80 4.86 -4.13
N GLU A 27 13.49 5.02 -4.30
CA GLU A 27 12.71 4.23 -5.25
C GLU A 27 12.24 5.17 -6.38
N LYS A 28 12.22 4.66 -7.61
CA LYS A 28 11.76 5.41 -8.77
C LYS A 28 10.31 5.05 -9.07
N ASP A 29 9.43 6.03 -8.99
CA ASP A 29 8.03 5.87 -9.40
C ASP A 29 7.88 6.03 -10.91
N HIS A 30 7.24 5.05 -11.56
CA HIS A 30 6.97 5.02 -13.00
C HIS A 30 5.58 5.58 -13.36
N VAL A 31 5.18 6.69 -12.72
CA VAL A 31 3.79 7.21 -12.72
C VAL A 31 3.18 7.32 -14.13
N ALA A 32 3.90 7.93 -15.08
CA ALA A 32 3.37 8.19 -16.42
C ALA A 32 3.21 6.92 -17.29
N GLU A 33 3.95 5.85 -16.98
CA GLU A 33 3.83 4.55 -17.64
C GLU A 33 2.65 3.78 -17.04
N THR A 34 2.55 3.78 -15.71
CA THR A 34 1.45 3.14 -14.96
C THR A 34 0.09 3.73 -15.33
N GLU A 35 -0.03 5.06 -15.46
CA GLU A 35 -1.30 5.71 -15.84
C GLU A 35 -1.83 5.23 -17.20
N LYS A 36 -0.94 4.88 -18.14
CA LYS A 36 -1.33 4.43 -19.48
C LYS A 36 -1.76 2.97 -19.52
N SER A 37 -1.37 2.16 -18.54
CA SER A 37 -1.65 0.72 -18.46
C SER A 37 -2.75 0.36 -17.48
N LEU A 38 -3.42 1.34 -16.84
CA LEU A 38 -4.50 1.10 -15.89
C LEU A 38 -5.67 0.35 -16.54
N LYS A 39 -6.04 -0.78 -15.94
CA LYS A 39 -7.18 -1.60 -16.34
C LYS A 39 -8.21 -1.64 -15.22
N PRO A 40 -9.51 -1.45 -15.52
CA PRO A 40 -10.55 -1.62 -14.51
C PRO A 40 -10.55 -3.05 -13.96
N LEU A 41 -10.58 -3.18 -12.64
CA LEU A 41 -10.74 -4.47 -11.97
C LEU A 41 -12.23 -4.74 -11.76
N ILE A 42 -12.83 -5.52 -12.67
CA ILE A 42 -14.28 -5.75 -12.69
C ILE A 42 -14.76 -6.44 -11.40
N GLY A 43 -15.79 -5.89 -10.77
CA GLY A 43 -16.37 -6.34 -9.51
C GLY A 43 -15.69 -5.76 -8.27
N SER A 44 -14.67 -4.91 -8.43
CA SER A 44 -14.08 -4.16 -7.32
C SER A 44 -14.97 -2.99 -6.90
N GLN A 45 -14.96 -2.66 -5.60
CA GLN A 45 -15.82 -1.61 -5.05
C GLN A 45 -15.11 -0.86 -3.91
N MET A 46 -15.36 0.44 -3.80
CA MET A 46 -15.04 1.26 -2.63
C MET A 46 -16.33 1.67 -1.95
N ILE A 47 -16.52 1.27 -0.68
CA ILE A 47 -17.75 1.50 0.08
C ILE A 47 -17.48 2.49 1.21
N MET A 48 -18.33 3.49 1.35
CA MET A 48 -18.20 4.48 2.42
C MET A 48 -19.13 4.16 3.59
N TYR A 49 -18.61 4.28 4.82
CA TYR A 49 -19.37 4.02 6.04
C TYR A 49 -19.42 5.27 6.91
N LYS A 50 -20.57 5.53 7.52
CA LYS A 50 -20.75 6.57 8.55
C LYS A 50 -21.20 5.90 9.84
N ASN A 51 -20.34 5.91 10.85
CA ASN A 51 -20.58 5.29 12.15
C ASN A 51 -21.03 3.81 12.06
N GLY A 52 -20.43 3.04 11.15
CA GLY A 52 -20.71 1.61 10.94
C GLY A 52 -21.82 1.30 9.94
N SER A 53 -22.65 2.29 9.57
CA SER A 53 -23.70 2.13 8.56
C SER A 53 -23.17 2.48 7.16
N SER A 54 -23.39 1.58 6.20
CA SER A 54 -23.03 1.82 4.80
C SER A 54 -23.78 3.04 4.25
N GLN A 55 -23.06 3.90 3.52
CA GLN A 55 -23.59 5.05 2.79
C GLN A 55 -23.74 4.74 1.28
N GLY A 56 -23.51 3.49 0.89
CA GLY A 56 -23.49 3.05 -0.49
C GLY A 56 -22.08 2.93 -1.05
N ILE A 57 -22.04 2.54 -2.32
CA ILE A 57 -20.80 2.35 -3.08
C ILE A 57 -20.38 3.71 -3.64
N ALA A 58 -19.16 4.13 -3.33
CA ALA A 58 -18.56 5.37 -3.82
C ALA A 58 -17.98 5.19 -5.22
N TYR A 59 -17.34 4.04 -5.47
CA TYR A 59 -16.73 3.69 -6.75
C TYR A 59 -16.89 2.19 -7.02
N GLU A 60 -17.13 1.85 -8.28
CA GLU A 60 -17.18 0.48 -8.82
C GLU A 60 -16.13 0.34 -9.91
N ASP A 61 -15.64 -0.89 -10.12
CA ASP A 61 -14.66 -1.23 -11.14
C ASP A 61 -13.43 -0.30 -11.11
N VAL A 62 -12.86 -0.10 -9.91
CA VAL A 62 -11.66 0.72 -9.74
C VAL A 62 -10.48 0.11 -10.51
N PHE A 63 -9.55 0.96 -10.93
CA PHE A 63 -8.36 0.48 -11.64
C PHE A 63 -7.56 -0.51 -10.80
N GLU A 64 -6.96 -1.49 -11.44
CA GLU A 64 -6.03 -2.41 -10.82
C GLU A 64 -4.79 -1.65 -10.33
N GLY A 65 -4.34 -1.98 -9.12
CA GLY A 65 -3.17 -1.36 -8.51
C GLY A 65 -3.21 -1.37 -6.98
N VAL A 66 -2.15 -0.84 -6.37
CA VAL A 66 -2.03 -0.71 -4.92
C VAL A 66 -2.62 0.63 -4.48
N TYR A 67 -3.58 0.60 -3.57
CA TYR A 67 -4.23 1.79 -3.03
C TYR A 67 -3.82 2.02 -1.57
N TYR A 68 -3.43 3.26 -1.27
CA TYR A 68 -3.11 3.70 0.09
C TYR A 68 -4.20 4.62 0.62
N PRO A 69 -4.59 4.50 1.90
CA PRO A 69 -5.52 5.44 2.50
C PRO A 69 -4.88 6.83 2.56
N ALA A 70 -5.50 7.79 1.87
CA ALA A 70 -5.03 9.17 1.81
C ALA A 70 -6.01 10.13 2.49
N VAL A 71 -5.47 11.19 3.11
CA VAL A 71 -6.28 12.28 3.66
C VAL A 71 -5.72 13.61 3.17
N SER A 72 -6.58 14.41 2.56
CA SER A 72 -6.28 15.79 2.20
C SER A 72 -6.87 16.74 3.23
N LEU A 73 -6.09 17.75 3.62
CA LEU A 73 -6.47 18.73 4.63
C LEU A 73 -6.62 20.11 3.99
N TYR A 74 -7.68 20.82 4.36
CA TYR A 74 -7.90 22.20 3.94
C TYR A 74 -8.00 23.12 5.17
N LYS A 75 -7.25 24.24 5.15
CA LYS A 75 -7.16 25.22 6.25
C LYS A 75 -6.82 24.55 7.59
N ASN A 76 -7.41 25.03 8.69
CA ASN A 76 -7.12 24.62 10.06
C ASN A 76 -7.87 23.33 10.48
N THR A 77 -7.96 22.34 9.58
CA THR A 77 -8.65 21.08 9.87
C THR A 77 -7.75 20.12 10.62
N LYS A 78 -8.28 19.47 11.66
CA LYS A 78 -7.60 18.40 12.40
C LYS A 78 -8.39 17.11 12.25
N VAL A 79 -7.69 16.05 11.86
CA VAL A 79 -8.22 14.69 11.73
C VAL A 79 -7.37 13.73 12.53
N THR A 80 -7.94 12.61 12.92
CA THR A 80 -7.21 11.49 13.53
C THR A 80 -7.70 10.23 12.85
N MET A 81 -6.76 9.44 12.35
CA MET A 81 -7.05 8.18 11.69
C MET A 81 -6.90 7.05 12.71
N ASN A 82 -7.85 6.13 12.71
CA ASN A 82 -7.75 4.87 13.44
C ASN A 82 -7.68 3.74 12.40
N PHE A 83 -6.50 3.13 12.28
CA PHE A 83 -6.23 2.05 11.33
C PHE A 83 -6.65 0.66 11.82
N GLY A 84 -7.26 0.58 13.00
CA GLY A 84 -7.64 -0.66 13.67
C GLY A 84 -6.53 -1.21 14.57
N PRO A 85 -6.75 -2.41 15.15
CA PRO A 85 -7.91 -3.29 14.95
C PRO A 85 -9.17 -2.82 15.71
N ASP A 86 -9.01 -1.96 16.73
CA ASP A 86 -10.10 -1.55 17.61
C ASP A 86 -10.91 -0.38 17.02
N PHE A 87 -11.94 -0.70 16.26
CA PHE A 87 -12.84 0.29 15.67
C PHE A 87 -13.96 0.69 16.64
N LYS A 88 -14.25 1.99 16.73
CA LYS A 88 -15.42 2.50 17.46
C LYS A 88 -16.74 2.03 16.83
N CYS A 89 -16.78 2.00 15.50
CA CYS A 89 -17.92 1.56 14.71
C CYS A 89 -17.41 0.71 13.53
N PRO A 90 -17.23 -0.61 13.70
CA PRO A 90 -16.83 -1.48 12.58
C PRO A 90 -17.91 -1.51 11.48
N PRO A 91 -17.53 -1.80 10.21
CA PRO A 91 -18.48 -1.88 9.11
C PRO A 91 -19.49 -3.01 9.35
N GLN A 92 -20.79 -2.68 9.27
CA GLN A 92 -21.85 -3.68 9.39
C GLN A 92 -22.07 -4.42 8.07
N GLY A 93 -22.37 -5.71 8.13
CA GLY A 93 -22.71 -6.53 6.97
C GLY A 93 -21.51 -7.01 6.13
N LEU A 94 -20.29 -6.57 6.45
CA LEU A 94 -19.08 -7.04 5.81
C LEU A 94 -18.44 -8.12 6.69
N LYS A 95 -18.39 -9.37 6.20
CA LYS A 95 -17.87 -10.52 6.96
C LYS A 95 -16.35 -10.63 6.94
N ASP A 96 -15.73 -10.29 5.81
CA ASP A 96 -14.32 -10.61 5.55
C ASP A 96 -13.47 -9.34 5.34
N PHE A 97 -13.49 -8.41 6.30
CA PHE A 97 -12.63 -7.24 6.28
C PHE A 97 -11.42 -7.42 7.20
N ARG A 98 -10.30 -6.79 6.84
CA ARG A 98 -9.09 -6.69 7.67
C ARG A 98 -8.78 -5.23 7.97
N PRO A 99 -8.33 -4.89 9.18
CA PRO A 99 -7.88 -3.55 9.50
C PRO A 99 -6.59 -3.19 8.75
N MET A 100 -6.35 -1.90 8.56
CA MET A 100 -5.12 -1.42 7.91
C MET A 100 -3.87 -1.70 8.78
N SER A 101 -4.04 -1.85 10.09
CA SER A 101 -2.96 -2.29 10.99
C SER A 101 -2.36 -3.65 10.59
N ASP A 102 -3.17 -4.56 10.03
CA ASP A 102 -2.70 -5.87 9.59
C ASP A 102 -1.83 -5.75 8.33
N ALA A 103 -2.21 -4.86 7.41
CA ALA A 103 -1.45 -4.61 6.19
C ALA A 103 -0.03 -4.12 6.51
N ALA A 104 0.15 -3.27 7.52
CA ALA A 104 1.49 -2.83 7.93
C ALA A 104 2.40 -4.01 8.34
N SER A 105 1.84 -5.00 9.03
CA SER A 105 2.57 -6.21 9.43
C SER A 105 2.91 -7.09 8.23
N GLN A 106 1.97 -7.23 7.29
CA GLN A 106 2.18 -7.98 6.05
C GLN A 106 3.25 -7.35 5.18
N THR A 107 3.20 -6.04 4.98
CA THR A 107 4.19 -5.29 4.22
C THR A 107 5.59 -5.40 4.81
N MET A 108 5.74 -5.43 6.14
CA MET A 108 7.05 -5.66 6.77
C MET A 108 7.64 -7.04 6.39
N VAL A 109 6.79 -8.09 6.37
CA VAL A 109 7.22 -9.44 5.98
C VAL A 109 7.56 -9.49 4.50
N GLU A 110 6.73 -8.88 3.65
CA GLU A 110 6.96 -8.80 2.20
C GLU A 110 8.28 -8.12 1.88
N TYR A 111 8.57 -6.97 2.50
CA TYR A 111 9.85 -6.29 2.31
C TYR A 111 11.03 -7.11 2.82
N ALA A 112 10.93 -7.75 4.00
CA ALA A 112 12.00 -8.60 4.50
C ALA A 112 12.31 -9.77 3.55
N LEU A 113 11.28 -10.37 2.95
CA LEU A 113 11.45 -11.45 1.98
C LEU A 113 12.02 -10.94 0.65
N ALA A 114 11.52 -9.81 0.15
CA ALA A 114 12.06 -9.15 -1.04
C ALA A 114 13.56 -8.87 -0.88
N ASP A 115 13.97 -8.42 0.30
CA ASP A 115 15.37 -8.17 0.64
C ASP A 115 16.21 -9.44 0.62
N ILE A 116 15.73 -10.52 1.24
CA ILE A 116 16.44 -11.79 1.26
C ILE A 116 16.64 -12.29 -0.17
N ILE A 117 15.58 -12.25 -0.99
CA ILE A 117 15.63 -12.67 -2.40
C ILE A 117 16.64 -11.81 -3.16
N TYR A 118 16.59 -10.49 -3.00
CA TYR A 118 17.52 -9.57 -3.66
C TYR A 118 18.99 -9.88 -3.33
N HIS A 119 19.31 -10.13 -2.06
CA HIS A 119 20.68 -10.44 -1.65
C HIS A 119 21.15 -11.78 -2.19
N VAL A 120 20.28 -12.79 -2.25
CA VAL A 120 20.59 -14.09 -2.84
C VAL A 120 20.86 -13.97 -4.34
N GLU A 121 20.07 -13.19 -5.08
CA GLU A 121 20.25 -13.01 -6.52
C GLU A 121 21.49 -12.19 -6.90
N ASN A 122 21.92 -11.28 -6.01
CA ASN A 122 23.01 -10.33 -6.24
C ASN A 122 24.27 -10.64 -5.43
N GLU A 123 24.40 -11.85 -4.89
CA GLU A 123 25.57 -12.28 -4.13
C GLU A 123 26.86 -12.05 -4.95
N GLY A 124 27.85 -11.37 -4.34
CA GLY A 124 29.13 -11.02 -4.97
C GLY A 124 29.09 -9.87 -5.99
N LYS A 125 27.93 -9.24 -6.24
CA LYS A 125 27.77 -8.10 -7.16
C LYS A 125 27.45 -6.78 -6.46
N LEU A 126 27.22 -6.81 -5.15
CA LEU A 126 26.90 -5.62 -4.36
C LEU A 126 28.16 -4.80 -4.08
N PRO A 127 28.08 -3.45 -4.11
CA PRO A 127 29.21 -2.60 -3.77
C PRO A 127 29.58 -2.75 -2.29
N GLU A 128 30.88 -2.88 -2.00
CA GLU A 128 31.40 -2.74 -0.64
C GLU A 128 31.32 -1.25 -0.24
N PHE A 129 30.60 -0.96 0.86
CA PHE A 129 30.47 0.39 1.42
C PHE A 129 31.57 0.69 2.43
#